data_AF-A0A2A7UR65-F1
#
_entry.id   AF-A0A2A7UR65-F1
#
_cell.length_a   1.000
_cell.length_b   1.000
_cell.length_c   1.000
_cell.angle_alpha   90.00
_cell.angle_beta   90.00
_cell.angle_gamma   90.00
#
_symmetry.space_group_name_H-M   'P 1'
#
loop_
_entity.id
_entity.type
_entity.pdbx_description
1 polymer ?
#
loop_
_entity_poly.entity_id
_entity_poly.type
_entity_poly.pdbx_seq_one_letter_code
_entity_poly.pdbx_strand_id
1 'polypeptide(L)'
;MAASAFQEWAVIRLAVVQTRGCKGRLLFATVTELARGRPAPAKMVGVEACSLANSDDRVFFRRTVLSKEDAVAWYTSLGEGERCTPVPTHPDHREGSDGVPFLVPRLQDDQPWPALGLPITEELFSRPGQQALDAAPFIGSVPGRVHRRFGHHEGLDAFLRDNAAQAFVARRMHVNLSEYQEYLGSAAYIAPDPIIRQIDNFMAPAKDDRGERIIYRFVPRPGQNLEHLRLTTFDKEARLLTSFDTHHVPADGILEVAKGTCSGQYGYVVTHEQQGILAYQPFVGFIRQMNFSVQVAPRKSVRVRVPTTSAKDAPPMEYQAAVEQEEASRSILGEVTSPDPGARVAAEARRRERIALAKQYGQRWFHDNSREEAADFVRGLLRAARFRVVLVDPYLGALQLGQFLYVIYGSEVNVTLLTTALAFEATATESKMHQLQIFSKHLADLKDIQRLEPEVRVVPASKLHDRFMVVDDEVWFVGNSLNSLGVKASMIVRLPNPGEVIDRLEVLRLDAPSLANYIDVVGRSASGQSPE
;
A
#
# COMPACT_ATOMS: atom_id res chain seq x y z
N MET A 1 -22.72 -12.58 -46.71
CA MET A 1 -22.47 -12.80 -45.27
C MET A 1 -22.86 -11.53 -44.54
N ALA A 2 -23.90 -11.60 -43.73
CA ALA A 2 -24.56 -10.44 -43.14
C ALA A 2 -23.60 -9.67 -42.22
N ALA A 3 -23.61 -8.34 -42.35
CA ALA A 3 -22.99 -7.43 -41.41
C ALA A 3 -23.64 -7.64 -40.04
N SER A 4 -22.98 -8.43 -39.19
CA SER A 4 -23.23 -8.45 -37.76
C SER A 4 -23.02 -7.02 -37.26
N ALA A 5 -24.10 -6.33 -36.94
CA ALA A 5 -24.02 -5.09 -36.17
C ALA A 5 -23.25 -5.46 -34.89
N PHE A 6 -22.03 -4.94 -34.75
CA PHE A 6 -21.20 -5.17 -33.56
C PHE A 6 -21.95 -4.62 -32.34
N GLN A 7 -22.76 -5.45 -31.69
CA GLN A 7 -23.50 -5.06 -30.50
C GLN A 7 -22.50 -4.67 -29.40
N GLU A 8 -22.62 -3.43 -28.90
CA GLU A 8 -21.83 -2.93 -27.79
C GLU A 8 -22.43 -3.48 -26.49
N TRP A 9 -21.67 -4.35 -25.83
CA TRP A 9 -22.06 -5.04 -24.60
C TRP A 9 -21.34 -4.43 -23.39
N ALA A 10 -21.95 -4.54 -22.22
CA ALA A 10 -21.34 -4.20 -20.95
C ALA A 10 -21.58 -5.31 -19.92
N VAL A 11 -20.64 -5.43 -18.99
CA VAL A 11 -20.67 -6.43 -17.91
C VAL A 11 -20.82 -5.70 -16.59
N ILE A 12 -21.90 -6.01 -15.88
CA ILE A 12 -22.15 -5.50 -14.54
C ILE A 12 -21.71 -6.57 -13.54
N ARG A 13 -20.82 -6.22 -12.62
CA ARG A 13 -20.52 -7.02 -11.44
C ARG A 13 -21.13 -6.31 -10.25
N LEU A 14 -21.99 -6.99 -9.52
CA LEU A 14 -22.68 -6.43 -8.37
C LEU A 14 -22.42 -7.31 -7.14
N ALA A 15 -21.90 -6.71 -6.09
CA ALA A 15 -21.83 -7.28 -4.76
C ALA A 15 -22.80 -6.56 -3.82
N VAL A 16 -23.60 -7.32 -3.08
CA VAL A 16 -24.60 -6.83 -2.13
C VAL A 16 -24.42 -7.58 -0.82
N VAL A 17 -24.45 -6.87 0.30
CA VAL A 17 -24.53 -7.50 1.63
C VAL A 17 -25.97 -7.47 2.11
N GLN A 18 -26.46 -8.57 2.67
CA GLN A 18 -27.84 -8.66 3.13
C GLN A 18 -27.90 -9.37 4.47
N THR A 19 -28.46 -8.68 5.46
CA THR A 19 -28.89 -9.28 6.72
C THR A 19 -30.13 -10.13 6.50
N ARG A 20 -30.20 -11.30 7.12
CA ARG A 20 -31.34 -12.21 7.01
C ARG A 20 -32.67 -11.49 7.29
N GLY A 21 -33.59 -11.53 6.32
CA GLY A 21 -34.92 -10.91 6.44
C GLY A 21 -34.98 -9.42 6.08
N CYS A 22 -33.84 -8.76 5.82
CA CYS A 22 -33.78 -7.39 5.34
C CYS A 22 -33.53 -7.32 3.83
N LYS A 23 -33.72 -6.14 3.23
CA LYS A 23 -33.27 -5.88 1.86
C LYS A 23 -31.74 -5.82 1.84
N GLY A 24 -31.13 -6.32 0.77
CA GLY A 24 -29.69 -6.21 0.59
C GLY A 24 -29.26 -4.75 0.42
N ARG A 25 -28.02 -4.42 0.80
CA ARG A 25 -27.37 -3.12 0.66
C ARG A 25 -26.21 -3.22 -0.31
N LEU A 26 -26.02 -2.21 -1.15
CA LEU A 26 -24.88 -2.12 -2.07
C LEU A 26 -23.57 -2.26 -1.28
N LEU A 27 -22.77 -3.27 -1.64
CA LEU A 27 -21.39 -3.39 -1.14
C LEU A 27 -20.42 -2.73 -2.11
N PHE A 28 -20.48 -3.11 -3.39
CA PHE A 28 -19.73 -2.47 -4.48
C PHE A 28 -20.29 -2.91 -5.83
N ALA A 29 -20.25 -2.04 -6.85
CA ALA A 29 -20.64 -2.39 -8.22
C ALA A 29 -19.63 -1.87 -9.25
N THR A 30 -19.41 -2.64 -10.32
CA THR A 30 -18.70 -2.16 -11.51
C THR A 30 -19.52 -2.42 -12.77
N VAL A 31 -19.51 -1.43 -13.67
CA VAL A 31 -20.07 -1.54 -15.02
C VAL A 31 -18.91 -1.41 -16.00
N THR A 32 -18.56 -2.50 -16.67
CA THR A 32 -17.43 -2.55 -17.62
C THR A 32 -17.94 -2.69 -19.04
N GLU A 33 -17.76 -1.66 -19.86
CA GLU A 33 -18.01 -1.76 -21.29
C GLU A 33 -17.02 -2.71 -21.96
N LEU A 34 -17.51 -3.53 -22.88
CA LEU A 34 -16.67 -4.38 -23.70
C LEU A 34 -16.19 -3.61 -24.92
N ALA A 35 -14.88 -3.61 -25.12
CA ALA A 35 -14.29 -3.01 -26.31
C ALA A 35 -14.85 -3.67 -27.59
N ARG A 36 -14.96 -2.89 -28.67
CA ARG A 36 -15.44 -3.38 -29.96
C ARG A 36 -14.66 -4.62 -30.42
N GLY A 37 -15.39 -5.64 -30.83
CA GLY A 37 -14.84 -6.94 -31.27
C GLY A 37 -14.55 -7.92 -30.14
N ARG A 38 -14.73 -7.55 -28.86
CA ARG A 38 -14.62 -8.50 -27.74
C ARG A 38 -15.94 -9.26 -27.57
N PRO A 39 -15.92 -10.60 -27.54
CA PRO A 39 -17.14 -11.37 -27.31
C PRO A 39 -17.66 -11.16 -25.88
N ALA A 40 -18.98 -11.20 -25.73
CA ALA A 40 -19.62 -11.20 -24.42
C ALA A 40 -19.18 -12.45 -23.62
N PRO A 41 -18.96 -12.32 -22.30
CA PRO A 41 -18.65 -13.48 -21.47
C PRO A 41 -19.86 -14.43 -21.42
N ALA A 42 -19.58 -15.70 -21.11
CA ALA A 42 -20.64 -16.68 -20.91
C ALA A 42 -21.61 -16.25 -19.79
N LYS A 43 -22.88 -16.65 -19.94
CA LYS A 43 -23.92 -16.46 -18.92
C LYS A 43 -23.43 -17.02 -17.58
N MET A 44 -23.63 -16.25 -16.51
CA MET A 44 -23.49 -16.74 -15.14
C MET A 44 -24.83 -17.32 -14.70
N VAL A 45 -24.81 -18.52 -14.12
CA VAL A 45 -26.01 -19.19 -13.61
C VAL A 45 -26.10 -18.99 -12.09
N GLY A 46 -27.23 -18.50 -11.62
CA GLY A 46 -27.50 -18.28 -10.20
C GLY A 46 -26.75 -17.10 -9.58
N VAL A 47 -26.73 -17.08 -8.26
CA VAL A 47 -26.04 -16.08 -7.44
C VAL A 47 -25.05 -16.82 -6.57
N GLU A 48 -23.81 -16.33 -6.54
CA GLU A 48 -22.82 -16.85 -5.60
C GLU A 48 -22.94 -16.11 -4.28
N ALA A 49 -22.80 -16.83 -3.15
CA ALA A 49 -22.97 -16.25 -1.83
C ALA A 49 -21.90 -16.72 -0.85
N CYS A 50 -21.58 -15.86 0.12
CA CYS A 50 -20.70 -16.15 1.24
C CYS A 50 -21.34 -15.62 2.52
N SER A 51 -21.44 -16.47 3.54
CA SER A 51 -21.95 -16.07 4.86
C SER A 51 -20.82 -15.49 5.70
N LEU A 52 -21.10 -14.45 6.49
CA LEU A 52 -20.13 -13.88 7.41
C LEU A 52 -20.06 -14.75 8.69
N ALA A 53 -18.86 -15.03 9.18
CA ALA A 53 -18.62 -15.98 10.26
C ALA A 53 -19.22 -15.57 11.61
N ASN A 54 -19.46 -14.26 11.82
CA ASN A 54 -19.93 -13.69 13.09
C ASN A 54 -21.11 -12.70 12.89
N SER A 55 -21.90 -12.87 11.82
CA SER A 55 -23.08 -12.05 11.55
C SER A 55 -24.16 -12.87 10.86
N ASP A 56 -25.42 -12.44 10.96
CA ASP A 56 -26.53 -12.95 10.13
C ASP A 56 -26.48 -12.40 8.68
N ASP A 57 -25.43 -11.66 8.36
CA ASP A 57 -25.18 -11.09 7.04
C ASP A 57 -24.61 -12.12 6.06
N ARG A 58 -25.05 -12.01 4.81
CA ARG A 58 -24.52 -12.76 3.67
C ARG A 58 -24.18 -11.80 2.55
N VAL A 59 -23.03 -12.01 1.93
CA VAL A 59 -22.63 -11.30 0.71
C VAL A 59 -23.06 -12.13 -0.49
N PHE A 60 -23.73 -11.46 -1.43
CA PHE A 60 -24.19 -12.01 -2.69
C PHE A 60 -23.42 -11.35 -3.84
N PHE A 61 -23.06 -12.15 -4.84
CA PHE A 61 -22.38 -11.69 -6.04
C PHE A 61 -23.08 -12.23 -7.29
N ARG A 62 -23.26 -11.36 -8.28
CA ARG A 62 -23.74 -11.73 -9.61
C ARG A 62 -23.05 -10.91 -10.70
N ARG A 63 -22.74 -11.57 -11.81
CA ARG A 63 -22.26 -10.97 -13.06
C ARG A 63 -23.37 -11.00 -14.10
N THR A 64 -23.79 -9.84 -14.57
CA THR A 64 -24.88 -9.67 -15.52
C THR A 64 -24.36 -9.01 -16.80
N VAL A 65 -24.82 -9.49 -17.97
CA VAL A 65 -24.44 -8.93 -19.28
C VAL A 65 -25.63 -8.18 -19.85
N LEU A 66 -25.42 -6.90 -20.18
CA LEU A 66 -26.43 -6.00 -20.73
C LEU A 66 -25.89 -5.33 -21.99
N SER A 67 -26.77 -4.83 -22.84
CA SER A 67 -26.40 -3.85 -23.85
C SER A 67 -25.75 -2.64 -23.16
N LYS A 68 -24.87 -1.95 -23.87
CA LYS A 68 -24.26 -0.72 -23.38
C LYS A 68 -25.30 0.29 -22.90
N GLU A 69 -26.35 0.49 -23.67
CA GLU A 69 -27.42 1.44 -23.36
C GLU A 69 -28.13 1.08 -22.05
N ASP A 70 -28.55 -0.17 -21.89
CA ASP A 70 -29.21 -0.64 -20.67
C ASP A 70 -28.27 -0.58 -19.45
N ALA A 71 -26.98 -0.87 -19.64
CA ALA A 71 -25.99 -0.81 -18.57
C ALA A 71 -25.71 0.62 -18.11
N VAL A 72 -25.62 1.57 -19.04
CA VAL A 72 -25.50 3.00 -18.74
C VAL A 72 -26.76 3.48 -18.03
N ALA A 73 -27.94 3.13 -18.54
CA ALA A 73 -29.21 3.49 -17.91
C ALA A 73 -29.28 2.98 -16.47
N TRP A 74 -28.94 1.71 -16.22
CA TRP A 74 -28.87 1.14 -14.88
C TRP A 74 -27.88 1.89 -13.98
N TYR A 75 -26.67 2.15 -14.46
CA TYR A 75 -25.64 2.87 -13.71
C TYR A 75 -26.10 4.28 -13.30
N THR A 76 -26.70 5.02 -14.24
CA THR A 76 -27.23 6.37 -13.97
C THR A 76 -28.48 6.35 -13.09
N SER A 77 -29.25 5.26 -13.09
CA SER A 77 -30.43 5.08 -12.23
C SER A 77 -30.07 4.88 -10.76
N LEU A 78 -28.84 4.48 -10.45
CA LEU A 78 -28.38 4.29 -9.07
C LEU A 78 -28.48 5.65 -8.34
N GLY A 79 -29.32 5.68 -7.32
CA GLY A 79 -29.51 6.84 -6.46
C GLY A 79 -30.05 6.35 -5.13
N GLU A 80 -30.13 7.25 -4.16
CA GLU A 80 -30.50 6.90 -2.79
C GLU A 80 -31.84 6.13 -2.72
N GLY A 81 -31.86 5.11 -1.87
CA GLY A 81 -33.03 4.29 -1.58
C GLY A 81 -33.05 2.98 -2.35
N GLU A 82 -34.25 2.51 -2.67
CA GLU A 82 -34.45 1.20 -3.26
C GLU A 82 -34.23 1.22 -4.78
N ARG A 83 -33.40 0.32 -5.27
CA ARG A 83 -33.10 0.09 -6.69
C ARG A 83 -33.13 -1.40 -7.00
N CYS A 84 -33.21 -1.74 -8.28
CA CYS A 84 -33.30 -3.14 -8.71
C CYS A 84 -31.95 -3.66 -9.20
N THR A 85 -31.65 -4.93 -8.91
CA THR A 85 -30.51 -5.64 -9.49
C THR A 85 -30.60 -5.61 -11.02
N PRO A 86 -29.46 -5.57 -11.74
CA PRO A 86 -29.46 -5.43 -13.18
C PRO A 86 -30.16 -6.60 -13.87
N VAL A 87 -30.95 -6.31 -14.91
CA VAL A 87 -31.69 -7.31 -15.69
C VAL A 87 -30.98 -7.52 -17.03
N PRO A 88 -30.57 -8.76 -17.39
CA PRO A 88 -30.00 -9.03 -18.70
C PRO A 88 -30.89 -8.56 -19.86
N THR A 89 -30.28 -7.89 -20.83
CA THR A 89 -30.96 -7.46 -22.06
C THR A 89 -31.52 -8.68 -22.81
N HIS A 90 -30.72 -9.75 -22.93
CA HIS A 90 -31.16 -11.00 -23.54
C HIS A 90 -32.11 -11.77 -22.62
N PRO A 91 -33.35 -12.08 -23.04
CA PRO A 91 -34.33 -12.79 -22.22
C PRO A 91 -33.84 -14.14 -21.70
N ASP A 92 -33.11 -14.90 -22.51
CA ASP A 92 -32.58 -16.23 -22.16
C ASP A 92 -31.55 -16.20 -21.01
N HIS A 93 -30.99 -15.02 -20.76
CA HIS A 93 -30.04 -14.81 -19.67
C HIS A 93 -30.71 -14.44 -18.35
N ARG A 94 -32.01 -14.09 -18.36
CA ARG A 94 -32.75 -13.67 -17.18
C ARG A 94 -32.99 -14.84 -16.23
N GLU A 95 -32.93 -14.57 -14.93
CA GLU A 95 -33.24 -15.50 -13.86
C GLU A 95 -34.03 -14.79 -12.76
N GLY A 96 -34.64 -15.55 -11.83
CA GLY A 96 -35.45 -14.98 -10.74
C GLY A 96 -34.67 -14.13 -9.72
N SER A 97 -33.35 -14.03 -9.86
CA SER A 97 -32.49 -13.16 -9.05
C SER A 97 -32.21 -11.79 -9.69
N ASP A 98 -32.67 -11.58 -10.93
CA ASP A 98 -32.59 -10.30 -11.63
C ASP A 98 -33.79 -9.40 -11.29
N GLY A 99 -33.60 -8.08 -11.28
CA GLY A 99 -34.66 -7.12 -10.97
C GLY A 99 -35.10 -7.11 -9.49
N VAL A 100 -34.34 -7.75 -8.61
CA VAL A 100 -34.63 -7.85 -7.17
C VAL A 100 -34.28 -6.52 -6.47
N PRO A 101 -35.10 -6.02 -5.56
CA PRO A 101 -34.82 -4.76 -4.87
C PRO A 101 -33.65 -4.87 -3.87
N PHE A 102 -32.81 -3.84 -3.84
CA PHE A 102 -31.74 -3.63 -2.88
C PHE A 102 -31.60 -2.13 -2.57
N LEU A 103 -30.95 -1.81 -1.45
CA LEU A 103 -30.73 -0.46 -0.95
C LEU A 103 -29.40 0.08 -1.46
N VAL A 104 -29.45 1.29 -2.02
CA VAL A 104 -28.29 2.06 -2.48
C VAL A 104 -28.14 3.28 -1.56
N PRO A 105 -26.95 3.53 -0.99
CA PRO A 105 -26.72 4.73 -0.21
C PRO A 105 -26.80 5.97 -1.10
N ARG A 106 -26.79 7.16 -0.51
CA ARG A 106 -26.56 8.38 -1.29
C ARG A 106 -25.19 8.28 -1.97
N LEU A 107 -25.19 8.37 -3.31
CA LEU A 107 -23.99 8.33 -4.12
C LEU A 107 -23.60 9.74 -4.56
N GLN A 108 -22.32 10.06 -4.43
CA GLN A 108 -21.73 11.30 -4.91
C GLN A 108 -20.77 11.02 -6.07
N ASP A 109 -20.96 11.73 -7.18
CA ASP A 109 -20.09 11.61 -8.33
C ASP A 109 -18.75 12.31 -8.04
N ASP A 110 -17.65 11.61 -8.30
CA ASP A 110 -16.28 12.15 -8.19
C ASP A 110 -16.00 13.19 -9.29
N GLN A 111 -16.55 12.96 -10.48
CA GLN A 111 -16.57 13.90 -11.60
C GLN A 111 -17.99 13.97 -12.17
N PRO A 112 -18.45 15.11 -12.71
CA PRO A 112 -19.79 15.18 -13.30
C PRO A 112 -19.97 14.17 -14.45
N TRP A 113 -20.99 13.32 -14.37
CA TRP A 113 -21.36 12.45 -15.49
C TRP A 113 -21.69 13.27 -16.76
N PRO A 114 -21.24 12.87 -17.97
CA PRO A 114 -20.55 11.63 -18.33
C PRO A 114 -19.01 11.76 -18.45
N ALA A 115 -18.39 12.69 -17.73
CA ALA A 115 -16.93 12.84 -17.77
C ALA A 115 -16.25 11.57 -17.23
N LEU A 116 -15.22 11.09 -17.95
CA LEU A 116 -14.44 9.91 -17.56
C LEU A 116 -12.99 10.33 -17.32
N GLY A 117 -12.40 9.88 -16.20
CA GLY A 117 -10.99 10.09 -15.88
C GLY A 117 -10.14 8.89 -16.29
N LEU A 118 -8.92 9.11 -16.78
CA LEU A 118 -7.94 8.04 -16.95
C LEU A 118 -7.23 7.81 -15.60
N PRO A 119 -7.29 6.61 -14.99
CA PRO A 119 -6.51 6.31 -13.79
C PRO A 119 -5.01 6.47 -14.07
N ILE A 120 -4.33 7.23 -13.24
CA ILE A 120 -2.87 7.39 -13.30
C ILE A 120 -2.25 6.60 -12.15
N THR A 121 -1.33 5.70 -12.48
CA THR A 121 -0.61 4.88 -11.50
C THR A 121 0.69 5.54 -11.04
N GLU A 122 1.09 6.68 -11.60
CA GLU A 122 2.17 7.51 -11.05
C GLU A 122 1.86 8.95 -11.45
N GLU A 123 1.89 9.87 -10.48
CA GLU A 123 1.72 11.29 -10.76
C GLU A 123 2.88 11.79 -11.66
N LEU A 124 2.55 12.53 -12.72
CA LEU A 124 3.45 12.98 -13.78
C LEU A 124 4.74 13.65 -13.26
N PHE A 125 4.67 14.34 -12.12
CA PHE A 125 5.78 15.08 -11.53
C PHE A 125 6.23 14.55 -10.17
N SER A 126 5.71 13.41 -9.75
CA SER A 126 5.99 12.86 -8.43
C SER A 126 7.12 11.86 -8.46
N ARG A 127 7.52 11.43 -7.27
CA ARG A 127 8.74 10.66 -7.09
C ARG A 127 8.54 9.24 -7.64
N PRO A 128 9.31 8.79 -8.65
CA PRO A 128 9.20 7.42 -9.15
C PRO A 128 9.55 6.43 -8.03
N GLY A 129 8.79 5.35 -7.92
CA GLY A 129 9.03 4.26 -6.96
C GLY A 129 8.38 4.41 -5.58
N GLN A 130 7.53 5.41 -5.35
CA GLN A 130 6.47 5.21 -4.36
C GLN A 130 5.44 4.30 -5.01
N GLN A 131 5.17 3.16 -4.38
CA GLN A 131 4.12 2.23 -4.81
C GLN A 131 2.82 3.02 -4.82
N ALA A 132 2.43 3.50 -6.00
CA ALA A 132 1.27 4.33 -6.10
C ALA A 132 0.04 3.49 -5.76
N LEU A 133 -0.85 4.08 -4.98
CA LEU A 133 -2.19 3.55 -4.82
C LEU A 133 -2.82 3.46 -6.20
N ASP A 134 -3.26 2.27 -6.58
CA ASP A 134 -4.01 2.10 -7.83
C ASP A 134 -5.34 2.81 -7.66
N ALA A 135 -5.53 3.93 -8.36
CA ALA A 135 -6.75 4.72 -8.25
C ALA A 135 -8.00 3.97 -8.75
N ALA A 136 -7.84 2.89 -9.51
CA ALA A 136 -8.94 2.09 -10.05
C ALA A 136 -8.60 0.58 -10.02
N PRO A 137 -8.44 -0.02 -8.82
CA PRO A 137 -7.91 -1.39 -8.67
C PRO A 137 -8.77 -2.47 -9.34
N PHE A 138 -10.04 -2.15 -9.58
CA PHE A 138 -11.03 -3.02 -10.22
C PHE A 138 -10.96 -3.08 -11.76
N ILE A 139 -10.15 -2.23 -12.41
CA ILE A 139 -10.08 -2.14 -13.87
C ILE A 139 -9.39 -3.37 -14.50
N GLY A 140 -8.53 -4.03 -13.73
CA GLY A 140 -7.74 -5.17 -14.17
C GLY A 140 -6.67 -4.76 -15.20
N SER A 141 -6.36 -5.66 -16.13
CA SER A 141 -5.25 -5.48 -17.09
C SER A 141 -5.59 -4.69 -18.34
N VAL A 142 -6.84 -4.24 -18.50
CA VAL A 142 -7.26 -3.50 -19.70
C VAL A 142 -7.35 -2.02 -19.35
N PRO A 143 -6.51 -1.16 -19.95
CA PRO A 143 -6.60 0.27 -19.70
C PRO A 143 -7.96 0.80 -20.15
N GLY A 144 -8.52 1.69 -19.34
CA GLY A 144 -9.82 2.29 -19.59
C GLY A 144 -10.00 3.54 -18.74
N ARG A 145 -10.96 4.36 -19.14
CA ARG A 145 -11.35 5.55 -18.41
C ARG A 145 -12.48 5.18 -17.47
N VAL A 146 -12.49 5.78 -16.29
CA VAL A 146 -13.41 5.45 -15.21
C VAL A 146 -14.24 6.66 -14.80
N HIS A 147 -15.47 6.37 -14.38
CA HIS A 147 -16.28 7.29 -13.59
C HIS A 147 -16.62 6.60 -12.27
N ARG A 148 -16.57 7.35 -11.17
CA ARG A 148 -16.70 6.80 -9.81
C ARG A 148 -17.80 7.54 -9.08
N ARG A 149 -18.62 6.78 -8.36
CA ARG A 149 -19.70 7.28 -7.52
C ARG A 149 -19.50 6.71 -6.14
N PHE A 150 -19.15 7.56 -5.18
CA PHE A 150 -18.80 7.17 -3.83
C PHE A 150 -20.02 7.20 -2.91
N GLY A 151 -20.19 6.15 -2.12
CA GLY A 151 -21.23 6.04 -1.09
C GLY A 151 -20.64 6.07 0.32
N HIS A 152 -21.52 5.95 1.31
CA HIS A 152 -21.11 5.79 2.71
C HIS A 152 -20.90 4.31 3.06
N HIS A 153 -19.92 4.03 3.94
CA HIS A 153 -19.58 2.67 4.38
C HIS A 153 -20.32 2.22 5.65
N GLU A 154 -21.26 3.03 6.18
CA GLU A 154 -21.98 2.72 7.42
C GLU A 154 -22.67 1.36 7.34
N GLY A 155 -22.55 0.56 8.41
CA GLY A 155 -23.16 -0.76 8.52
C GLY A 155 -22.50 -1.85 7.66
N LEU A 156 -21.28 -1.62 7.18
CA LEU A 156 -20.46 -2.61 6.46
C LEU A 156 -19.28 -3.14 7.32
N ASP A 157 -19.24 -2.78 8.60
CA ASP A 157 -18.15 -3.15 9.54
C ASP A 157 -18.01 -4.67 9.72
N ALA A 158 -19.12 -5.41 9.69
CA ALA A 158 -19.10 -6.86 9.78
C ALA A 158 -18.31 -7.49 8.64
N PHE A 159 -18.42 -6.94 7.42
CA PHE A 159 -17.63 -7.36 6.26
C PHE A 159 -16.14 -7.06 6.43
N LEU A 160 -15.80 -5.88 6.97
CA LEU A 160 -14.40 -5.48 7.21
C LEU A 160 -13.69 -6.34 8.28
N ARG A 161 -14.43 -7.10 9.09
CA ARG A 161 -13.86 -8.03 10.08
C ARG A 161 -13.75 -9.47 9.58
N ASP A 162 -14.32 -9.80 8.43
CA ASP A 162 -14.37 -11.16 7.90
C ASP A 162 -13.43 -11.35 6.69
N ASN A 163 -12.27 -11.99 6.94
CA ASN A 163 -11.28 -12.27 5.92
C ASN A 163 -11.78 -13.20 4.80
N ALA A 164 -12.72 -14.11 5.09
CA ALA A 164 -13.26 -15.03 4.09
C ALA A 164 -14.22 -14.30 3.14
N ALA A 165 -15.08 -13.43 3.68
CA ALA A 165 -15.94 -12.57 2.88
C ALA A 165 -15.12 -11.58 2.02
N GLN A 166 -14.06 -10.99 2.59
CA GLN A 166 -13.13 -10.13 1.84
C GLN A 166 -12.48 -10.87 0.68
N ALA A 167 -11.92 -12.07 0.92
CA ALA A 167 -11.33 -12.89 -0.12
C ALA A 167 -12.36 -13.33 -1.19
N PHE A 168 -13.61 -13.60 -0.78
CA PHE A 168 -14.71 -13.91 -1.68
C PHE A 168 -15.00 -12.76 -2.65
N VAL A 169 -15.10 -11.53 -2.14
CA VAL A 169 -15.35 -10.32 -2.94
C VAL A 169 -14.14 -9.98 -3.81
N ALA A 170 -12.93 -10.02 -3.25
CA ALA A 170 -11.72 -9.65 -3.97
C ALA A 170 -11.49 -10.50 -5.23
N ARG A 171 -11.75 -11.81 -5.17
CA ARG A 171 -11.64 -12.71 -6.33
C ARG A 171 -12.64 -12.40 -7.44
N ARG A 172 -13.81 -11.88 -7.10
CA ARG A 172 -14.95 -11.70 -8.03
C ARG A 172 -15.07 -10.29 -8.58
N MET A 173 -14.82 -9.29 -7.73
CA MET A 173 -14.83 -7.87 -8.06
C MET A 173 -13.47 -7.37 -8.53
N HIS A 174 -12.40 -8.19 -8.36
CA HIS A 174 -11.01 -7.84 -8.69
C HIS A 174 -10.49 -6.63 -7.90
N VAL A 175 -10.98 -6.42 -6.67
CA VAL A 175 -10.53 -5.34 -5.77
C VAL A 175 -10.58 -5.81 -4.32
N ASN A 176 -9.54 -5.51 -3.55
CA ASN A 176 -9.55 -5.74 -2.11
C ASN A 176 -10.21 -4.55 -1.37
N LEU A 177 -11.49 -4.66 -1.04
CA LEU A 177 -12.22 -3.58 -0.36
C LEU A 177 -11.78 -3.33 1.10
N SER A 178 -10.95 -4.19 1.70
CA SER A 178 -10.35 -3.88 3.01
C SER A 178 -9.15 -2.93 2.90
N GLU A 179 -8.44 -2.96 1.76
CA GLU A 179 -7.38 -2.00 1.40
C GLU A 179 -7.96 -0.71 0.81
N TYR A 180 -9.03 -0.81 0.01
CA TYR A 180 -9.69 0.33 -0.65
C TYR A 180 -11.09 0.58 -0.09
N GLN A 181 -11.16 0.94 1.20
CA GLN A 181 -12.42 1.08 1.94
C GLN A 181 -13.29 2.23 1.41
N GLU A 182 -12.71 3.22 0.72
CA GLU A 182 -13.43 4.30 0.05
C GLU A 182 -14.42 3.79 -1.00
N TYR A 183 -14.23 2.58 -1.55
CA TYR A 183 -15.16 1.96 -2.51
C TYR A 183 -16.30 1.18 -1.88
N LEU A 184 -16.35 1.06 -0.55
CA LEU A 184 -17.51 0.47 0.11
C LEU A 184 -18.77 1.30 -0.14
N GLY A 185 -19.87 0.64 -0.48
CA GLY A 185 -21.12 1.29 -0.85
C GLY A 185 -21.09 2.06 -2.18
N SER A 186 -20.05 1.86 -2.99
CA SER A 186 -19.78 2.67 -4.19
C SER A 186 -20.09 1.94 -5.50
N ALA A 187 -20.11 2.69 -6.60
CA ALA A 187 -20.27 2.14 -7.95
C ALA A 187 -19.32 2.81 -8.96
N ALA A 188 -18.65 2.01 -9.78
CA ALA A 188 -17.75 2.49 -10.81
C ALA A 188 -18.21 2.08 -12.21
N TYR A 189 -18.02 2.96 -13.17
CA TYR A 189 -18.21 2.71 -14.59
C TYR A 189 -16.87 2.78 -15.30
N ILE A 190 -16.63 1.85 -16.23
CA ILE A 190 -15.35 1.63 -16.90
C ILE A 190 -15.61 1.57 -18.40
N ALA A 191 -15.10 2.56 -19.13
CA ALA A 191 -15.11 2.57 -20.58
C ALA A 191 -13.72 2.24 -21.13
N PRO A 192 -13.56 1.26 -22.02
CA PRO A 192 -12.30 1.02 -22.68
C PRO A 192 -11.92 2.22 -23.56
N ASP A 193 -10.66 2.28 -23.97
CA ASP A 193 -10.26 3.18 -25.05
C ASP A 193 -11.11 2.87 -26.30
N PRO A 194 -11.85 3.83 -26.85
CA PRO A 194 -12.74 3.60 -27.98
C PRO A 194 -12.01 3.53 -29.33
N ILE A 195 -10.78 4.07 -29.43
CA ILE A 195 -10.03 4.21 -30.68
C ILE A 195 -8.82 3.26 -30.71
N ILE A 196 -7.99 3.27 -29.66
CA ILE A 196 -6.70 2.59 -29.66
C ILE A 196 -6.82 1.22 -29.01
N ARG A 197 -6.31 0.20 -29.69
CA ARG A 197 -6.21 -1.17 -29.16
C ARG A 197 -4.92 -1.34 -28.37
N GLN A 198 -3.82 -0.80 -28.87
CA GLN A 198 -2.48 -1.01 -28.35
C GLN A 198 -1.56 0.13 -28.82
N ILE A 199 -0.62 0.52 -27.95
CA ILE A 199 0.48 1.42 -28.25
C ILE A 199 1.76 0.66 -27.93
N ASP A 200 2.61 0.47 -28.94
CA ASP A 200 3.96 -0.04 -28.72
C ASP A 200 4.95 1.10 -28.85
N ASN A 201 5.97 1.09 -28.02
CA ASN A 201 7.09 2.01 -28.10
C ASN A 201 8.39 1.24 -27.96
N PHE A 202 9.35 1.54 -28.83
CA PHE A 202 10.68 0.96 -28.73
C PHE A 202 11.72 1.96 -29.17
N MET A 203 12.88 1.90 -28.50
CA MET A 203 14.03 2.69 -28.85
C MET A 203 14.68 2.10 -30.09
N ALA A 204 14.91 2.90 -31.12
CA ALA A 204 15.79 2.53 -32.21
C ALA A 204 17.15 3.22 -32.01
N PRO A 205 18.26 2.46 -32.11
CA PRO A 205 19.60 2.99 -31.88
C PRO A 205 19.99 4.00 -32.96
N ALA A 206 20.98 4.83 -32.63
CA ALA A 206 21.56 5.75 -33.60
C ALA A 206 22.13 4.96 -34.80
N LYS A 207 21.77 5.38 -36.01
CA LYS A 207 22.22 4.76 -37.26
C LYS A 207 22.19 5.78 -38.39
N ASP A 208 23.19 5.72 -39.28
CA ASP A 208 23.27 6.54 -40.50
C ASP A 208 23.11 8.05 -40.21
N ASP A 209 23.94 8.59 -39.30
CA ASP A 209 23.95 9.98 -38.81
C ASP A 209 22.67 10.50 -38.14
N ARG A 210 21.67 9.62 -37.93
CA ARG A 210 20.51 9.91 -37.10
C ARG A 210 20.78 9.47 -35.67
N GLY A 211 20.56 10.39 -34.72
CA GLY A 211 20.62 10.10 -33.29
C GLY A 211 19.59 9.05 -32.85
N GLU A 212 19.59 8.73 -31.56
CA GLU A 212 18.61 7.80 -30.99
C GLU A 212 17.19 8.37 -31.12
N ARG A 213 16.22 7.46 -31.27
CA ARG A 213 14.82 7.77 -31.53
C ARG A 213 13.90 6.80 -30.83
N ILE A 214 12.66 7.21 -30.63
CA ILE A 214 11.58 6.32 -30.19
C ILE A 214 10.59 6.18 -31.33
N ILE A 215 10.26 4.93 -31.65
CA ILE A 215 9.19 4.63 -32.60
C ILE A 215 7.95 4.26 -31.80
N TYR A 216 6.87 4.99 -32.04
CA TYR A 216 5.55 4.71 -31.50
C TYR A 216 4.70 4.06 -32.58
N ARG A 217 4.12 2.90 -32.27
CA ARG A 217 3.18 2.18 -33.13
C ARG A 217 1.80 2.18 -32.48
N PHE A 218 0.86 2.86 -33.11
CA PHE A 218 -0.54 2.93 -32.71
C PHE A 218 -1.35 1.91 -33.51
N VAL A 219 -2.01 0.99 -32.80
CA VAL A 219 -2.88 0.01 -33.44
C VAL A 219 -4.34 0.37 -33.16
N PRO A 220 -5.12 0.85 -34.15
CA PRO A 220 -6.53 1.19 -33.94
C PRO A 220 -7.38 -0.07 -33.71
N ARG A 221 -8.54 0.12 -33.08
CA ARG A 221 -9.57 -0.91 -32.99
C ARG A 221 -10.26 -1.14 -34.33
N PRO A 222 -10.90 -2.30 -34.54
CA PRO A 222 -11.66 -2.56 -35.77
C PRO A 222 -12.68 -1.46 -36.08
N GLY A 223 -12.59 -0.88 -37.29
CA GLY A 223 -13.49 0.18 -37.76
C GLY A 223 -13.21 1.57 -37.20
N GLN A 224 -12.08 1.79 -36.52
CA GLN A 224 -11.63 3.10 -36.04
C GLN A 224 -10.45 3.62 -36.86
N ASN A 225 -10.26 4.93 -36.89
CA ASN A 225 -9.10 5.59 -37.49
C ASN A 225 -8.28 6.34 -36.42
N LEU A 226 -7.11 6.84 -36.79
CA LEU A 226 -6.20 7.55 -35.89
C LEU A 226 -6.29 9.08 -36.07
N GLU A 227 -7.32 9.58 -36.76
CA GLU A 227 -7.48 11.01 -36.99
C GLU A 227 -7.69 11.75 -35.65
N HIS A 228 -7.27 13.01 -35.58
CA HIS A 228 -7.39 13.86 -34.39
C HIS A 228 -6.66 13.36 -33.13
N LEU A 229 -5.84 12.30 -33.24
CA LEU A 229 -4.96 11.86 -32.17
C LEU A 229 -3.69 12.69 -32.11
N ARG A 230 -3.30 13.06 -30.90
CA ARG A 230 -2.06 13.76 -30.59
C ARG A 230 -1.29 13.00 -29.52
N LEU A 231 0.01 12.79 -29.76
CA LEU A 231 0.95 12.25 -28.80
C LEU A 231 1.77 13.40 -28.22
N THR A 232 1.64 13.64 -26.92
CA THR A 232 2.55 14.52 -26.19
C THR A 232 3.60 13.67 -25.52
N THR A 233 4.85 13.77 -25.95
CA THR A 233 5.99 13.09 -25.33
C THR A 233 6.71 14.04 -24.37
N PHE A 234 7.27 13.48 -23.31
CA PHE A 234 8.05 14.26 -22.35
C PHE A 234 9.23 13.45 -21.84
N ASP A 235 10.38 14.12 -21.74
CA ASP A 235 11.64 13.51 -21.35
C ASP A 235 12.19 14.16 -20.08
N LYS A 236 12.82 13.34 -19.25
CA LYS A 236 13.41 13.77 -17.99
C LYS A 236 14.80 13.19 -17.84
N GLU A 237 15.77 14.08 -17.69
CA GLU A 237 17.15 13.72 -17.42
C GLU A 237 17.65 14.49 -16.19
N ALA A 238 18.28 13.78 -15.25
CA ALA A 238 18.84 14.38 -14.03
C ALA A 238 17.86 15.33 -13.28
N ARG A 239 16.55 15.01 -13.30
CA ARG A 239 15.43 15.81 -12.74
C ARG A 239 15.10 17.12 -13.49
N LEU A 240 15.62 17.31 -14.69
CA LEU A 240 15.23 18.38 -15.60
C LEU A 240 14.22 17.80 -16.60
N LEU A 241 13.12 18.51 -16.84
CA LEU A 241 12.26 18.25 -17.98
C LEU A 241 13.00 18.78 -19.22
N THR A 242 13.46 17.87 -20.08
CA THR A 242 14.32 18.21 -21.23
C THR A 242 13.56 18.35 -22.54
N SER A 243 12.38 17.72 -22.65
CA SER A 243 11.47 17.82 -23.80
C SER A 243 10.02 17.72 -23.33
N PHE A 244 9.14 18.45 -24.02
CA PHE A 244 7.68 18.39 -23.87
C PHE A 244 7.05 18.77 -25.21
N ASP A 245 6.91 17.78 -26.09
CA ASP A 245 6.58 18.00 -27.50
C ASP A 245 5.30 17.26 -27.87
N THR A 246 4.42 17.94 -28.62
CA THR A 246 3.16 17.36 -29.12
C THR A 246 3.25 17.09 -30.61
N HIS A 247 2.92 15.87 -31.00
CA HIS A 247 2.98 15.38 -32.37
C HIS A 247 1.60 14.89 -32.81
N HIS A 248 1.28 15.09 -34.09
CA HIS A 248 0.12 14.44 -34.70
C HIS A 248 0.43 12.96 -34.94
N VAL A 249 -0.52 12.09 -34.62
CA VAL A 249 -0.40 10.66 -34.94
C VAL A 249 -0.72 10.46 -36.43
N PRO A 250 0.19 9.91 -37.24
CA PRO A 250 -0.07 9.67 -38.66
C PRO A 250 -1.13 8.60 -38.88
N ALA A 251 -1.77 8.60 -40.05
CA ALA A 251 -2.84 7.66 -40.40
C ALA A 251 -2.37 6.20 -40.49
N ASP A 252 -1.09 5.95 -40.79
CA ASP A 252 -0.49 4.62 -40.79
C ASP A 252 -0.13 4.11 -39.37
N GLY A 253 -0.27 4.98 -38.37
CA GLY A 253 -0.03 4.67 -36.96
C GLY A 253 1.43 4.56 -36.57
N ILE A 254 2.38 4.99 -37.41
CA ILE A 254 3.81 4.94 -37.10
C ILE A 254 4.34 6.36 -36.93
N LEU A 255 4.79 6.68 -35.71
CA LEU A 255 5.38 7.98 -35.40
C LEU A 255 6.82 7.80 -34.91
N GLU A 256 7.76 8.44 -35.59
CA GLU A 256 9.17 8.49 -35.22
C GLU A 256 9.45 9.82 -34.51
N VAL A 257 9.91 9.76 -33.25
CA VAL A 257 10.31 10.93 -32.46
C VAL A 257 11.81 10.89 -32.24
N ALA A 258 12.52 11.86 -32.81
CA ALA A 258 13.95 12.02 -32.60
C ALA A 258 14.23 12.48 -31.17
N LYS A 259 15.13 11.79 -30.47
CA LYS A 259 15.54 12.11 -29.10
C LYS A 259 16.98 12.58 -29.00
N GLY A 260 17.79 12.32 -30.03
CA GLY A 260 19.23 12.60 -30.03
C GLY A 260 19.97 11.57 -29.17
N THR A 261 19.84 11.70 -27.85
CA THR A 261 20.32 10.72 -26.86
C THR A 261 19.20 10.35 -25.91
N CYS A 262 18.86 9.06 -25.85
CA CYS A 262 17.90 8.47 -24.93
C CYS A 262 18.53 8.24 -23.55
N SER A 263 19.01 9.32 -22.91
CA SER A 263 19.49 9.35 -21.53
C SER A 263 18.33 9.66 -20.58
N GLY A 264 18.34 9.09 -19.37
CA GLY A 264 17.32 9.38 -18.36
C GLY A 264 16.02 8.56 -18.52
N GLN A 265 14.88 9.25 -18.54
CA GLN A 265 13.53 8.70 -18.55
C GLN A 265 12.66 9.39 -19.60
N TYR A 266 11.65 8.69 -20.10
CA TYR A 266 10.67 9.24 -21.03
C TYR A 266 9.25 8.79 -20.64
N GLY A 267 8.25 9.55 -21.04
CA GLY A 267 6.85 9.18 -20.91
C GLY A 267 6.03 9.83 -22.01
N TYR A 268 4.73 9.56 -22.02
CA TYR A 268 3.82 10.15 -22.99
C TYR A 268 2.38 10.23 -22.50
N VAL A 269 1.61 11.13 -23.11
CA VAL A 269 0.16 11.20 -23.02
C VAL A 269 -0.40 11.18 -24.43
N VAL A 270 -1.45 10.39 -24.66
CA VAL A 270 -2.22 10.40 -25.91
C VAL A 270 -3.55 11.08 -25.66
N THR A 271 -3.87 12.05 -26.51
CA THR A 271 -5.12 12.81 -26.46
C THR A 271 -5.87 12.74 -27.78
N HIS A 272 -7.19 12.84 -27.72
CA HIS A 272 -8.08 12.99 -28.85
C HIS A 272 -8.94 14.24 -28.65
N GLU A 273 -9.10 15.05 -29.69
CA GLU A 273 -9.73 16.38 -29.61
C GLU A 273 -11.14 16.35 -28.97
N GLN A 274 -11.93 15.30 -29.21
CA GLN A 274 -13.28 15.17 -28.66
C GLN A 274 -13.38 14.24 -27.43
N GLN A 275 -12.45 13.30 -27.27
CA GLN A 275 -12.58 12.23 -26.26
C GLN A 275 -11.65 12.41 -25.06
N GLY A 276 -10.82 13.47 -25.09
CA GLY A 276 -9.87 13.80 -24.05
C GLY A 276 -8.67 12.86 -24.04
N ILE A 277 -8.21 12.50 -22.84
CA ILE A 277 -7.03 11.67 -22.63
C ILE A 277 -7.41 10.20 -22.83
N LEU A 278 -6.64 9.50 -23.68
CA LEU A 278 -6.88 8.09 -24.02
C LEU A 278 -5.85 7.15 -23.40
N ALA A 279 -4.58 7.56 -23.35
CA ALA A 279 -3.51 6.76 -22.78
C ALA A 279 -2.47 7.64 -22.07
N TYR A 280 -1.81 7.06 -21.08
CA TYR A 280 -0.75 7.70 -20.31
C TYR A 280 0.32 6.66 -19.97
N GLN A 281 1.57 7.04 -20.15
CA GLN A 281 2.73 6.32 -19.64
C GLN A 281 3.56 7.29 -18.79
N PRO A 282 3.81 6.98 -17.51
CA PRO A 282 4.68 7.79 -16.67
C PRO A 282 6.14 7.72 -17.12
N PHE A 283 7.01 8.46 -16.43
CA PHE A 283 8.45 8.44 -16.69
C PHE A 283 9.07 7.06 -16.45
N VAL A 284 9.37 6.34 -17.53
CA VAL A 284 10.09 5.07 -17.49
C VAL A 284 11.51 5.24 -18.02
N GLY A 285 12.45 4.49 -17.45
CA GLY A 285 13.84 4.48 -17.93
C GLY A 285 13.98 3.76 -19.27
N PHE A 286 15.01 4.12 -20.03
CA PHE A 286 15.37 3.40 -21.26
C PHE A 286 16.01 2.05 -20.93
N ILE A 287 15.51 0.97 -21.56
CA ILE A 287 16.12 -0.36 -21.48
C ILE A 287 17.20 -0.45 -22.57
N ARG A 288 18.47 -0.54 -22.16
CA ARG A 288 19.63 -0.63 -23.09
C ARG A 288 20.26 -2.01 -23.15
N GLN A 289 20.26 -2.74 -22.03
CA GLN A 289 20.87 -4.05 -21.91
C GLN A 289 19.98 -4.96 -21.06
N MET A 290 19.83 -6.20 -21.51
CA MET A 290 19.20 -7.27 -20.74
C MET A 290 20.23 -8.37 -20.49
N ASN A 291 20.44 -8.70 -19.23
CA ASN A 291 21.35 -9.76 -18.81
C ASN A 291 20.53 -11.00 -18.46
N PHE A 292 20.67 -12.05 -19.25
CA PHE A 292 20.05 -13.34 -18.98
C PHE A 292 21.10 -14.26 -18.36
N SER A 293 20.88 -14.66 -17.12
CA SER A 293 21.67 -15.71 -16.45
C SER A 293 20.79 -16.93 -16.25
N VAL A 294 21.16 -18.05 -16.86
CA VAL A 294 20.51 -19.34 -16.62
C VAL A 294 21.34 -20.09 -15.59
N GLN A 295 20.76 -20.29 -14.41
CA GLN A 295 21.31 -21.14 -13.36
C GLN A 295 20.69 -22.52 -13.50
N VAL A 296 21.52 -23.56 -13.60
CA VAL A 296 21.04 -24.94 -13.60
C VAL A 296 20.83 -25.36 -12.15
N ALA A 297 19.65 -25.93 -11.87
CA ALA A 297 19.33 -26.43 -10.54
C ALA A 297 20.44 -27.40 -10.07
N PRO A 298 20.98 -27.21 -8.86
CA PRO A 298 22.12 -28.01 -8.42
C PRO A 298 21.72 -29.49 -8.37
N ARG A 299 22.56 -30.37 -8.95
CA ARG A 299 22.34 -31.83 -8.95
C ARG A 299 22.34 -32.45 -7.55
N LYS A 300 22.86 -31.74 -6.56
CA LYS A 300 22.84 -32.12 -5.14
C LYS A 300 22.13 -31.02 -4.35
N SER A 301 21.07 -31.37 -3.64
CA SER A 301 20.48 -30.51 -2.62
C SER A 301 21.06 -30.89 -1.26
N VAL A 302 21.67 -29.93 -0.57
CA VAL A 302 22.12 -30.13 0.81
C VAL A 302 20.96 -29.71 1.71
N ARG A 303 20.35 -30.66 2.41
CA ARG A 303 19.36 -30.36 3.45
C ARG A 303 20.09 -30.07 4.75
N VAL A 304 19.88 -28.87 5.26
CA VAL A 304 20.39 -28.45 6.57
C VAL A 304 19.27 -28.63 7.58
N ARG A 305 19.58 -29.38 8.64
CA ARG A 305 18.70 -29.57 9.79
C ARG A 305 19.31 -28.82 10.96
N VAL A 306 18.60 -27.80 11.43
CA VAL A 306 19.01 -26.99 12.58
C VAL A 306 17.85 -26.92 13.57
N PRO A 307 18.11 -26.86 14.88
CA PRO A 307 17.08 -26.55 15.85
C PRO A 307 16.37 -25.24 15.47
N THR A 308 15.04 -25.16 15.58
CA THR A 308 14.27 -23.93 15.29
C THR A 308 14.67 -22.76 16.19
N THR A 309 15.15 -23.05 17.39
CA THR A 309 15.64 -22.06 18.35
C THR A 309 16.89 -22.58 19.04
N SER A 310 17.57 -21.72 19.79
CA SER A 310 18.75 -22.08 20.59
C SER A 310 18.44 -22.97 21.82
N ALA A 311 17.16 -23.30 22.06
CA ALA A 311 16.77 -24.15 23.19
C ALA A 311 17.17 -25.62 22.96
N LYS A 312 17.51 -26.31 24.06
CA LYS A 312 18.09 -27.67 24.04
C LYS A 312 17.19 -28.72 23.38
N ASP A 313 15.87 -28.54 23.43
CA ASP A 313 14.84 -29.43 22.88
C ASP A 313 14.05 -28.79 21.73
N ALA A 314 14.58 -27.76 21.07
CA ALA A 314 13.86 -27.07 20.01
C ALA A 314 13.60 -28.01 18.82
N PRO A 315 12.35 -28.05 18.28
CA PRO A 315 12.04 -28.91 17.15
C PRO A 315 12.94 -28.53 15.95
N PRO A 316 13.47 -29.49 15.21
CA PRO A 316 14.37 -29.19 14.11
C PRO A 316 13.61 -28.58 12.93
N MET A 317 14.14 -27.48 12.42
CA MET A 317 13.81 -26.93 11.11
C MET A 317 14.72 -27.56 10.06
N GLU A 318 14.12 -28.05 8.98
CA GLU A 318 14.84 -28.48 7.80
C GLU A 318 14.65 -27.45 6.69
N TYR A 319 15.75 -27.02 6.09
CA TYR A 319 15.72 -26.19 4.90
C TYR A 319 16.77 -26.66 3.89
N GLN A 320 16.53 -26.42 2.61
CA GLN A 320 17.55 -26.64 1.60
C GLN A 320 18.55 -25.48 1.66
N ALA A 321 19.82 -25.80 1.91
CA ALA A 321 20.88 -24.82 1.78
C ALA A 321 21.08 -24.44 0.32
N ALA A 322 21.46 -23.18 0.09
CA ALA A 322 22.00 -22.77 -1.19
C ALA A 322 23.30 -23.57 -1.44
N VAL A 323 23.28 -24.40 -2.47
CA VAL A 323 24.47 -25.10 -2.97
C VAL A 323 25.04 -24.27 -4.10
N GLU A 324 26.37 -24.24 -4.23
CA GLU A 324 27.05 -23.59 -5.35
C GLU A 324 26.43 -24.06 -6.67
N GLN A 325 25.86 -23.10 -7.39
CA GLN A 325 25.21 -23.34 -8.66
C GLN A 325 26.25 -23.12 -9.75
N GLU A 326 26.44 -24.11 -10.63
CA GLU A 326 27.22 -23.88 -11.85
C GLU A 326 26.44 -22.89 -12.73
N GLU A 327 27.03 -21.72 -12.99
CA GLU A 327 26.51 -20.78 -13.99
C GLU A 327 26.60 -21.45 -15.37
N ALA A 328 25.48 -21.90 -15.91
CA ALA A 328 25.47 -22.64 -17.17
C ALA A 328 25.63 -21.72 -18.38
N SER A 329 25.16 -20.47 -18.29
CA SER A 329 25.45 -19.42 -19.29
C SER A 329 25.00 -18.05 -18.83
N ARG A 330 25.76 -17.02 -19.23
CA ARG A 330 25.35 -15.62 -19.21
C ARG A 330 25.26 -15.13 -20.65
N SER A 331 24.07 -14.70 -21.06
CA SER A 331 23.86 -14.02 -22.34
C SER A 331 23.58 -12.55 -22.07
N ILE A 332 24.31 -11.68 -22.76
CA ILE A 332 24.14 -10.24 -22.71
C ILE A 332 23.53 -9.82 -24.04
N LEU A 333 22.35 -9.21 -23.99
CA LEU A 333 21.71 -8.61 -25.15
C LEU A 333 21.73 -7.08 -25.00
N GLY A 334 22.37 -6.39 -25.93
CA GLY A 334 22.51 -4.93 -25.96
C GLY A 334 23.95 -4.46 -25.75
N GLU A 335 24.21 -3.21 -26.11
CA GLU A 335 25.52 -2.55 -25.96
C GLU A 335 25.40 -1.34 -25.03
N VAL A 336 26.35 -1.21 -24.11
CA VAL A 336 26.52 -0.01 -23.29
C VAL A 336 27.78 0.69 -23.79
N THR A 337 27.62 1.79 -24.51
CA THR A 337 28.72 2.73 -24.76
C THR A 337 29.19 3.29 -23.41
N SER A 338 30.51 3.49 -23.27
CA SER A 338 31.20 3.88 -22.02
C SER A 338 30.44 4.94 -21.21
N PRO A 339 30.54 4.95 -19.86
CA PRO A 339 29.76 5.86 -19.03
C PRO A 339 30.03 7.32 -19.39
N ASP A 340 29.10 7.89 -20.16
CA ASP A 340 29.03 9.31 -20.48
C ASP A 340 28.89 10.13 -19.17
N PRO A 341 29.46 11.35 -19.08
CA PRO A 341 29.22 12.27 -17.97
C PRO A 341 27.77 12.35 -17.48
N GLY A 342 26.76 12.22 -18.37
CA GLY A 342 25.34 12.15 -18.01
C GLY A 342 24.99 10.95 -17.11
N ALA A 343 25.59 9.78 -17.35
CA ALA A 343 25.38 8.59 -16.51
C ALA A 343 25.89 8.79 -15.07
N ARG A 344 27.05 9.45 -14.91
CA ARG A 344 27.59 9.83 -13.60
C ARG A 344 26.68 10.82 -12.87
N VAL A 345 26.21 11.86 -13.55
CA VAL A 345 25.29 12.86 -12.98
C VAL A 345 23.97 12.21 -12.55
N ALA A 346 23.41 11.31 -13.37
CA ALA A 346 22.21 10.56 -13.04
C ALA A 346 22.41 9.66 -11.81
N ALA A 347 23.56 8.97 -11.68
CA ALA A 347 23.88 8.16 -10.52
C ALA A 347 23.94 8.98 -9.22
N GLU A 348 24.59 10.15 -9.24
CA GLU A 348 24.66 11.06 -8.09
C GLU A 348 23.31 11.72 -7.78
N ALA A 349 22.49 12.01 -8.79
CA ALA A 349 21.10 12.46 -8.57
C ALA A 349 20.29 11.39 -7.81
N ARG A 350 20.34 10.12 -8.25
CA ARG A 350 19.68 9.00 -7.54
C ARG A 350 20.22 8.80 -6.13
N ARG A 351 21.53 9.00 -5.91
CA ARG A 351 22.14 8.94 -4.57
C ARG A 351 21.56 10.04 -3.66
N ARG A 352 21.47 11.27 -4.15
CA ARG A 352 20.86 12.39 -3.41
C ARG A 352 19.39 12.12 -3.10
N GLU A 353 18.65 11.46 -3.98
CA GLU A 353 17.26 11.04 -3.73
C GLU A 353 17.16 10.02 -2.60
N ARG A 354 18.02 8.99 -2.58
CA ARG A 354 18.06 8.04 -1.45
C ARG A 354 18.37 8.74 -0.13
N ILE A 355 19.29 9.70 -0.13
CA ILE A 355 19.62 10.50 1.07
C ILE A 355 18.41 11.35 1.49
N ALA A 356 17.68 11.95 0.55
CA ALA A 356 16.48 12.74 0.85
C ALA A 356 15.34 11.86 1.41
N LEU A 357 15.14 10.66 0.86
CA LEU A 357 14.18 9.67 1.38
C LEU A 357 14.57 9.20 2.78
N ALA A 358 15.85 8.90 3.01
CA ALA A 358 16.36 8.55 4.33
C ALA A 358 16.05 9.67 5.35
N LYS A 359 16.27 10.93 4.98
CA LYS A 359 15.89 12.10 5.80
C LYS A 359 14.37 12.18 6.04
N GLN A 360 13.55 11.94 5.02
CA GLN A 360 12.09 11.95 5.15
C GLN A 360 11.59 10.86 6.11
N TYR A 361 12.20 9.67 6.08
CA TYR A 361 11.91 8.61 7.06
C TYR A 361 12.71 8.77 8.36
N GLY A 362 13.33 9.93 8.60
CA GLY A 362 14.08 10.21 9.82
C GLY A 362 15.22 9.24 10.09
N GLN A 363 15.68 8.49 9.08
CA GLN A 363 16.73 7.49 9.23
C GLN A 363 18.00 8.17 9.72
N ARG A 364 18.46 7.77 10.90
CA ARG A 364 19.70 8.27 11.49
C ARG A 364 20.52 7.12 12.05
N TRP A 365 21.77 7.06 11.61
CA TRP A 365 22.79 6.17 12.14
C TRP A 365 23.62 6.92 13.16
N PHE A 366 23.76 6.34 14.36
CA PHE A 366 24.60 6.83 15.43
C PHE A 366 25.82 5.91 15.52
N HIS A 367 27.01 6.50 15.41
CA HIS A 367 28.26 5.77 15.56
C HIS A 367 28.48 5.33 17.01
N ASP A 368 29.43 4.45 17.25
CA ASP A 368 29.92 4.17 18.59
C ASP A 368 30.41 5.46 19.26
N ASN A 369 30.15 5.59 20.56
CA ASN A 369 30.47 6.78 21.37
C ASN A 369 29.78 8.10 20.97
N SER A 370 28.65 8.05 20.26
CA SER A 370 27.80 9.22 19.92
C SER A 370 26.58 9.38 20.84
N ARG A 371 26.70 8.97 22.11
CA ARG A 371 25.59 8.92 23.08
C ARG A 371 24.88 10.27 23.26
N GLU A 372 25.62 11.35 23.35
CA GLU A 372 25.05 12.71 23.53
C GLU A 372 24.21 13.12 22.32
N GLU A 373 24.75 12.92 21.11
CA GLU A 373 24.03 13.22 19.86
C GLU A 373 22.73 12.41 19.76
N ALA A 374 22.77 11.12 20.10
CA ALA A 374 21.60 10.26 20.12
C ALA A 374 20.56 10.71 21.15
N ALA A 375 21.00 11.09 22.35
CA ALA A 375 20.11 11.58 23.39
C ALA A 375 19.47 12.92 23.03
N ASP A 376 20.22 13.85 22.45
CA ASP A 376 19.71 15.12 21.94
C ASP A 376 18.68 14.95 20.83
N PHE A 377 18.92 14.00 19.93
CA PHE A 377 17.97 13.69 18.87
C PHE A 377 16.64 13.18 19.45
N VAL A 378 16.67 12.20 20.37
CA VAL A 378 15.47 11.69 21.03
C VAL A 378 14.77 12.78 21.82
N ARG A 379 15.50 13.59 22.59
CA ARG A 379 14.93 14.73 23.33
C ARG A 379 14.27 15.75 22.40
N GLY A 380 14.85 15.99 21.23
CA GLY A 380 14.27 16.84 20.20
C GLY A 380 12.94 16.31 19.68
N LEU A 381 12.83 15.00 19.45
CA LEU A 381 11.57 14.35 19.05
C LEU A 381 10.51 14.47 20.15
N LEU A 382 10.86 14.17 21.40
CA LEU A 382 9.92 14.23 22.53
C LEU A 382 9.44 15.66 22.81
N ARG A 383 10.30 16.65 22.66
CA ARG A 383 9.93 18.08 22.80
C ARG A 383 8.92 18.54 21.73
N ALA A 384 8.92 17.89 20.56
CA ALA A 384 8.01 18.23 19.47
C ALA A 384 6.59 17.67 19.67
N ALA A 385 6.40 16.73 20.60
CA ALA A 385 5.10 16.12 20.90
C ALA A 385 4.03 17.18 21.22
N ARG A 386 2.80 16.92 20.81
CA ARG A 386 1.65 17.81 21.03
C ARG A 386 0.56 17.18 21.89
N PHE A 387 0.32 15.88 21.75
CA PHE A 387 -0.77 15.22 22.45
C PHE A 387 -0.44 13.81 22.95
N ARG A 388 0.56 13.12 22.36
CA ARG A 388 0.87 11.74 22.77
C ARG A 388 2.36 11.43 22.72
N VAL A 389 2.85 10.72 23.74
CA VAL A 389 4.15 10.05 23.73
C VAL A 389 3.97 8.63 24.27
N VAL A 390 4.46 7.63 23.54
CA VAL A 390 4.56 6.25 24.05
C VAL A 390 6.00 5.78 23.94
N LEU A 391 6.65 5.50 25.07
CA LEU A 391 7.99 4.92 25.09
C LEU A 391 7.89 3.42 25.37
N VAL A 392 8.45 2.63 24.47
CA VAL A 392 8.43 1.17 24.53
C VAL A 392 9.87 0.68 24.52
N ASP A 393 10.38 0.26 25.68
CA ASP A 393 11.71 -0.31 25.81
C ASP A 393 11.74 -1.33 26.96
N PRO A 394 12.13 -2.59 26.71
CA PRO A 394 12.18 -3.62 27.76
C PRO A 394 13.03 -3.26 28.98
N TYR A 395 14.01 -2.36 28.80
CA TYR A 395 14.98 -1.95 29.82
C TYR A 395 14.78 -0.50 30.29
N LEU A 396 13.58 0.07 30.10
CA LEU A 396 13.28 1.43 30.54
C LEU A 396 13.21 1.52 32.06
N GLY A 397 14.28 2.02 32.69
CA GLY A 397 14.41 2.24 34.13
C GLY A 397 14.45 3.73 34.53
N ALA A 398 14.79 4.00 35.79
CA ALA A 398 14.66 5.33 36.39
C ALA A 398 15.57 6.37 35.72
N LEU A 399 16.75 5.93 35.29
CA LEU A 399 17.72 6.76 34.57
C LEU A 399 17.13 7.33 33.28
N GLN A 400 16.37 6.53 32.52
CA GLN A 400 15.78 6.97 31.25
C GLN A 400 14.68 8.01 31.46
N LEU A 401 13.95 7.95 32.58
CA LEU A 401 12.99 9.00 32.95
C LEU A 401 13.68 10.36 33.05
N GLY A 402 14.82 10.39 33.77
CA GLY A 402 15.66 11.58 33.90
C GLY A 402 16.24 12.07 32.57
N GLN A 403 16.72 11.15 31.74
CA GLN A 403 17.36 11.48 30.47
C GLN A 403 16.40 12.04 29.42
N PHE A 404 15.15 11.58 29.40
CA PHE A 404 14.26 11.79 28.25
C PHE A 404 12.95 12.49 28.57
N LEU A 405 12.35 12.31 29.75
CA LEU A 405 10.98 12.80 29.98
C LEU A 405 10.91 14.26 30.42
N TYR A 406 11.97 14.80 31.04
CA TYR A 406 12.01 16.19 31.51
C TYR A 406 11.97 17.26 30.41
N VAL A 407 12.05 16.86 29.14
CA VAL A 407 11.92 17.80 28.00
C VAL A 407 10.49 17.96 27.51
N ILE A 408 9.57 17.11 27.99
CA ILE A 408 8.14 17.19 27.69
C ILE A 408 7.52 18.15 28.70
N TYR A 409 6.85 19.18 28.20
CA TYR A 409 6.24 20.20 29.04
C TYR A 409 4.72 20.19 28.87
N GLY A 410 4.00 20.15 29.99
CA GLY A 410 2.56 20.35 30.03
C GLY A 410 1.75 19.08 30.27
N SER A 411 0.59 19.28 30.89
CA SER A 411 -0.40 18.24 31.21
C SER A 411 -1.24 17.78 30.01
N GLU A 412 -1.05 18.38 28.84
CA GLU A 412 -1.83 18.10 27.62
C GLU A 412 -1.27 16.91 26.82
N VAL A 413 -0.01 16.51 27.08
CA VAL A 413 0.61 15.36 26.42
C VAL A 413 0.40 14.11 27.26
N ASN A 414 -0.33 13.14 26.71
CA ASN A 414 -0.50 11.83 27.33
C ASN A 414 0.79 11.01 27.16
N VAL A 415 1.44 10.66 28.27
CA VAL A 415 2.69 9.87 28.26
C VAL A 415 2.41 8.46 28.77
N THR A 416 2.76 7.46 27.95
CA THR A 416 2.66 6.05 28.31
C THR A 416 4.05 5.40 28.23
N LEU A 417 4.42 4.64 29.25
CA LEU A 417 5.68 3.91 29.33
C LEU A 417 5.39 2.41 29.38
N LEU A 418 5.85 1.67 28.37
CA LEU A 418 5.80 0.22 28.31
C LEU A 418 7.21 -0.34 28.54
N THR A 419 7.40 -1.01 29.67
CA THR A 419 8.68 -1.61 30.06
C THR A 419 8.47 -3.06 30.49
N THR A 420 9.54 -3.80 30.78
CA THR A 420 9.45 -5.16 31.31
C THR A 420 10.06 -5.26 32.70
N ALA A 421 9.88 -6.42 33.35
CA ALA A 421 10.53 -6.74 34.61
C ALA A 421 12.08 -6.62 34.55
N LEU A 422 12.67 -6.73 33.35
CA LEU A 422 14.12 -6.64 33.12
C LEU A 422 14.68 -5.27 33.50
N ALA A 423 13.88 -4.21 33.40
CA ALA A 423 14.28 -2.86 33.80
C ALA A 423 14.52 -2.71 35.32
N PHE A 424 14.04 -3.67 36.12
CA PHE A 424 14.09 -3.64 37.58
C PHE A 424 14.85 -4.85 38.16
N GLU A 425 15.68 -5.52 37.36
CA GLU A 425 16.49 -6.62 37.87
C GLU A 425 17.42 -6.15 39.01
N ALA A 426 17.59 -7.01 40.00
CA ALA A 426 18.48 -6.71 41.12
C ALA A 426 19.91 -6.55 40.60
N THR A 427 20.59 -5.51 41.06
CA THR A 427 22.02 -5.32 40.79
C THR A 427 22.84 -5.95 41.91
N ALA A 428 24.17 -5.99 41.76
CA ALA A 428 25.05 -6.51 42.81
C ALA A 428 24.90 -5.78 44.16
N THR A 429 24.37 -4.56 44.14
CA THR A 429 24.25 -3.67 45.30
C THR A 429 22.82 -3.41 45.74
N GLU A 430 21.82 -3.60 44.88
CA GLU A 430 20.45 -3.15 45.15
C GLU A 430 19.40 -4.19 44.76
N SER A 431 18.38 -4.33 45.62
CA SER A 431 17.27 -5.23 45.37
C SER A 431 16.32 -4.68 44.30
N LYS A 432 15.57 -5.58 43.66
CA LYS A 432 14.50 -5.24 42.71
C LYS A 432 13.47 -4.26 43.29
N MET A 433 13.09 -4.43 44.55
CA MET A 433 12.17 -3.52 45.23
C MET A 433 12.77 -2.12 45.41
N HIS A 434 14.07 -2.01 45.65
CA HIS A 434 14.75 -0.73 45.74
C HIS A 434 14.74 0.00 44.38
N GLN A 435 15.03 -0.71 43.29
CA GLN A 435 14.95 -0.19 41.93
C GLN A 435 13.54 0.32 41.57
N LEU A 436 12.50 -0.43 41.95
CA LEU A 436 11.10 -0.01 41.79
C LEU A 436 10.78 1.25 42.60
N GLN A 437 11.30 1.37 43.83
CA GLN A 437 11.12 2.57 44.65
C GLN A 437 11.81 3.80 44.04
N ILE A 438 13.03 3.65 43.53
CA ILE A 438 13.74 4.72 42.81
C ILE A 438 12.92 5.15 41.59
N PHE A 439 12.42 4.19 40.81
CA PHE A 439 11.60 4.47 39.64
C PHE A 439 10.32 5.25 40.00
N SER A 440 9.59 4.79 41.02
CA SER A 440 8.38 5.46 41.51
C SER A 440 8.67 6.87 42.04
N LYS A 441 9.81 7.07 42.70
CA LYS A 441 10.25 8.40 43.14
C LYS A 441 10.47 9.33 41.96
N HIS A 442 11.17 8.88 40.91
CA HIS A 442 11.39 9.69 39.70
C HIS A 442 10.08 10.04 38.98
N LEU A 443 9.07 9.16 39.01
CA LEU A 443 7.74 9.48 38.48
C LEU A 443 7.03 10.56 39.32
N ALA A 444 7.15 10.50 40.64
CA ALA A 444 6.62 11.53 41.53
C ALA A 444 7.31 12.88 41.27
N ASP A 445 8.65 12.88 41.12
CA ASP A 445 9.41 14.08 40.79
C ASP A 445 8.99 14.67 39.43
N LEU A 446 8.69 13.83 38.42
CA LEU A 446 8.15 14.29 37.13
C LEU A 446 6.78 14.96 37.27
N LYS A 447 5.90 14.41 38.11
CA LYS A 447 4.61 15.01 38.41
C LYS A 447 4.78 16.37 39.10
N ASP A 448 5.66 16.46 40.07
CA ASP A 448 5.86 17.69 40.83
C ASP A 448 6.57 18.79 40.02
N ILE A 449 7.56 18.43 39.20
CA ILE A 449 8.39 19.38 38.45
C ILE A 449 7.78 19.75 37.09
N GLN A 450 7.28 18.76 36.34
CA GLN A 450 6.82 18.93 34.96
C GLN A 450 5.28 18.85 34.81
N ARG A 451 4.55 18.57 35.90
CA ARG A 451 3.09 18.28 35.86
C ARG A 451 2.75 17.14 34.91
N LEU A 452 3.69 16.20 34.76
CA LEU A 452 3.56 15.04 33.89
C LEU A 452 3.19 13.82 34.74
N GLU A 453 2.14 13.10 34.36
CA GLU A 453 1.73 11.87 35.03
C GLU A 453 1.79 10.70 34.05
N PRO A 454 2.98 10.11 33.81
CA PRO A 454 3.10 9.00 32.88
C PRO A 454 2.33 7.77 33.36
N GLU A 455 1.54 7.18 32.47
CA GLU A 455 0.98 5.84 32.68
C GLU A 455 2.08 4.80 32.47
N VAL A 456 2.38 3.98 33.47
CA VAL A 456 3.42 2.94 33.36
C VAL A 456 2.80 1.55 33.41
N ARG A 457 3.14 0.73 32.41
CA ARG A 457 2.72 -0.67 32.28
C ARG A 457 3.94 -1.58 32.21
N VAL A 458 3.90 -2.68 32.97
CA VAL A 458 4.97 -3.67 33.02
C VAL A 458 4.56 -4.89 32.20
N VAL A 459 5.01 -4.95 30.96
CA VAL A 459 4.71 -6.01 30.00
C VAL A 459 5.55 -7.26 30.30
N PRO A 460 5.00 -8.48 30.16
CA PRO A 460 5.79 -9.69 30.24
C PRO A 460 6.95 -9.69 29.24
N ALA A 461 8.16 -10.07 29.67
CA ALA A 461 9.36 -10.07 28.81
C ALA A 461 9.23 -10.97 27.56
N SER A 462 8.33 -11.98 27.60
CA SER A 462 8.02 -12.82 26.43
C SER A 462 7.22 -12.10 25.33
N LYS A 463 6.55 -10.98 25.66
CA LYS A 463 5.70 -10.22 24.73
C LYS A 463 6.36 -8.94 24.22
N LEU A 464 7.44 -8.46 24.83
CA LEU A 464 8.09 -7.20 24.46
C LEU A 464 9.62 -7.35 24.36
N HIS A 465 10.14 -7.30 23.15
CA HIS A 465 11.57 -7.33 22.84
C HIS A 465 12.03 -6.08 22.06
N ASP A 466 11.23 -5.70 21.07
CA ASP A 466 11.52 -4.57 20.19
C ASP A 466 11.19 -3.25 20.86
N ARG A 467 11.77 -2.17 20.32
CA ARG A 467 11.71 -0.84 20.94
C ARG A 467 11.10 0.14 19.97
N PHE A 468 10.13 0.86 20.48
CA PHE A 468 9.35 1.82 19.72
C PHE A 468 9.23 3.11 20.52
N MET A 469 9.15 4.20 19.79
CA MET A 469 8.81 5.49 20.34
C MET A 469 7.71 6.09 19.49
N VAL A 470 6.55 6.32 20.09
CA VAL A 470 5.44 7.00 19.45
C VAL A 470 5.49 8.46 19.88
N VAL A 471 5.48 9.37 18.92
CA VAL A 471 5.34 10.81 19.14
C VAL A 471 4.16 11.26 18.29
N ASP A 472 3.08 11.67 18.94
CA ASP A 472 1.80 11.97 18.30
C ASP A 472 1.31 10.78 17.46
N ASP A 473 1.17 10.90 16.14
CA ASP A 473 0.79 9.83 15.21
C ASP A 473 1.98 9.19 14.48
N GLU A 474 3.21 9.56 14.84
CA GLU A 474 4.43 9.02 14.23
C GLU A 474 5.06 7.94 15.11
N VAL A 475 5.46 6.83 14.48
CA VAL A 475 6.15 5.73 15.16
C VAL A 475 7.61 5.67 14.72
N TRP A 476 8.50 5.61 15.68
CA TRP A 476 9.94 5.45 15.49
C TRP A 476 10.37 4.09 15.99
N PHE A 477 11.02 3.31 15.14
CA PHE A 477 11.70 2.07 15.53
C PHE A 477 13.12 2.39 16.00
N VAL A 478 13.49 1.85 17.16
CA VAL A 478 14.80 2.09 17.78
C VAL A 478 15.56 0.77 17.86
N GLY A 479 16.71 0.68 17.17
CA GLY A 479 17.46 -0.58 17.07
C GLY A 479 18.08 -1.05 18.39
N ASN A 480 18.33 -0.13 19.34
CA ASN A 480 18.89 -0.42 20.66
C ASN A 480 18.04 0.21 21.76
N SER A 481 18.21 -0.26 23.00
CA SER A 481 17.60 0.41 24.16
C SER A 481 17.97 1.88 24.17
N LEU A 482 17.04 2.73 24.61
CA LEU A 482 17.25 4.16 24.79
C LEU A 482 18.45 4.45 25.68
N ASN A 483 18.81 3.52 26.59
CA ASN A 483 20.00 3.62 27.43
C ASN A 483 21.31 3.44 26.64
N SER A 484 21.31 2.54 25.65
CA SER A 484 22.49 2.11 24.89
C SER A 484 22.60 2.77 23.51
N LEU A 485 21.63 3.62 23.15
CA LEU A 485 21.60 4.35 21.89
C LEU A 485 22.81 5.31 21.80
N GLY A 486 23.61 5.15 20.74
CA GLY A 486 24.87 5.90 20.54
C GLY A 486 26.05 5.42 21.40
N VAL A 487 25.88 4.47 22.32
CA VAL A 487 27.02 3.81 22.99
C VAL A 487 27.66 2.80 22.03
N LYS A 488 26.81 2.01 21.38
CA LYS A 488 27.17 1.14 20.25
C LYS A 488 26.53 1.69 18.99
N ALA A 489 27.11 1.31 17.84
CA ALA A 489 26.53 1.58 16.54
C ALA A 489 25.04 1.20 16.53
N SER A 490 24.17 2.16 16.25
CA SER A 490 22.73 2.01 16.39
C SER A 490 21.99 2.89 15.39
N MET A 491 20.74 2.53 15.11
CA MET A 491 19.92 3.23 14.13
C MET A 491 18.53 3.49 14.69
N ILE A 492 17.97 4.62 14.29
CA ILE A 492 16.56 4.96 14.48
C ILE A 492 15.95 5.29 13.13
N VAL A 493 14.68 4.90 12.92
CA VAL A 493 13.94 5.16 11.69
C VAL A 493 12.46 5.38 11.99
N ARG A 494 11.84 6.32 11.28
CA ARG A 494 10.39 6.54 11.32
C ARG A 494 9.69 5.57 10.38
N LEU A 495 8.65 4.91 10.89
CA LEU A 495 7.90 3.91 10.14
C LEU A 495 6.89 4.57 9.18
N PRO A 496 6.73 4.06 7.95
CA PRO A 496 5.82 4.63 6.96
C PRO A 496 4.33 4.41 7.29
N ASN A 497 4.00 3.29 7.97
CA ASN A 497 2.65 2.97 8.43
C ASN A 497 2.64 2.86 9.96
N PRO A 498 2.39 3.95 10.69
CA PRO A 498 2.41 3.94 12.15
C PRO A 498 1.20 3.23 12.77
N GLY A 499 0.05 3.18 12.08
CA GLY A 499 -1.23 2.70 12.63
C GLY A 499 -1.16 1.25 13.13
N GLU A 500 -0.62 0.35 12.30
CA GLU A 500 -0.47 -1.07 12.68
C GLU A 500 0.32 -1.24 14.00
N VAL A 501 1.39 -0.47 14.17
CA VAL A 501 2.23 -0.57 15.38
C VAL A 501 1.51 0.04 16.58
N ILE A 502 0.87 1.21 16.43
CA ILE A 502 0.09 1.85 17.49
C ILE A 502 -0.99 0.91 18.02
N ASP A 503 -1.76 0.27 17.13
CA ASP A 503 -2.83 -0.67 17.50
C ASP A 503 -2.29 -1.87 18.29
N ARG A 504 -1.15 -2.43 17.87
CA ARG A 504 -0.50 -3.55 18.58
C ARG A 504 0.05 -3.14 19.95
N LEU A 505 0.63 -1.95 20.04
CA LEU A 505 1.11 -1.40 21.31
C LEU A 505 -0.05 -1.12 22.28
N GLU A 506 -1.20 -0.69 21.76
CA GLU A 506 -2.40 -0.46 22.56
C GLU A 506 -2.96 -1.76 23.15
N VAL A 507 -2.99 -2.85 22.37
CA VAL A 507 -3.33 -4.19 22.88
C VAL A 507 -2.36 -4.61 23.99
N LEU A 508 -1.05 -4.42 23.80
CA LEU A 508 -0.05 -4.72 24.82
C LEU A 508 -0.22 -3.87 26.09
N ARG A 509 -0.59 -2.60 25.94
CA ARG A 509 -0.85 -1.67 27.05
C ARG A 509 -2.03 -2.15 27.90
N LEU A 510 -3.13 -2.55 27.25
CA LEU A 510 -4.35 -3.03 27.91
C LEU A 510 -4.15 -4.38 28.64
N ASP A 511 -3.37 -5.28 28.05
CA ASP A 511 -3.04 -6.59 28.62
C ASP A 511 -2.09 -6.53 29.84
N ALA A 512 -1.32 -5.44 29.97
CA ALA A 512 -0.24 -5.35 30.94
C ALA A 512 -0.69 -4.76 32.30
N PRO A 513 -0.18 -5.28 33.43
CA PRO A 513 -0.45 -4.69 34.74
C PRO A 513 0.13 -3.28 34.84
N SER A 514 -0.56 -2.41 35.57
CA SER A 514 -0.02 -1.11 35.98
C SER A 514 1.19 -1.30 36.90
N LEU A 515 2.06 -0.29 36.97
CA LEU A 515 3.21 -0.31 37.87
C LEU A 515 2.81 -0.55 39.33
N ALA A 516 1.73 0.06 39.81
CA ALA A 516 1.23 -0.14 41.18
C ALA A 516 0.87 -1.61 41.45
N ASN A 517 0.09 -2.22 40.56
CA ASN A 517 -0.27 -3.63 40.68
C ASN A 517 0.97 -4.53 40.61
N TYR A 518 1.94 -4.18 39.78
CA TYR A 518 3.20 -4.93 39.68
C TYR A 518 4.02 -4.87 40.97
N ILE A 519 4.15 -3.69 41.57
CA ILE A 519 4.85 -3.48 42.85
C ILE A 519 4.21 -4.35 43.96
N ASP A 520 2.87 -4.37 44.04
CA ASP A 520 2.15 -5.18 45.03
C ASP A 520 2.43 -6.67 44.88
N VAL A 521 2.44 -7.19 43.65
CA VAL A 521 2.74 -8.60 43.36
C VAL A 521 4.17 -8.96 43.76
N VAL A 522 5.15 -8.10 43.45
CA VAL A 522 6.55 -8.31 43.84
C VAL A 522 6.71 -8.23 45.37
N GLY A 523 6.02 -7.30 46.02
CA GLY A 523 6.01 -7.15 47.48
C GLY A 523 5.48 -8.41 48.20
N ARG A 524 4.35 -8.96 47.74
CA ARG A 524 3.75 -10.20 48.29
C ARG A 524 4.63 -11.44 48.09
N SER A 525 5.30 -11.50 46.94
CA SER A 525 6.24 -12.57 46.61
C SER A 525 7.51 -12.51 47.49
N ALA A 526 7.97 -11.29 47.84
CA ALA A 526 9.09 -11.10 48.75
C ALA A 526 8.74 -11.36 50.23
N SER A 527 7.46 -11.22 50.62
CA SER A 527 6.97 -11.48 51.98
C SER A 527 6.47 -12.91 52.23
N GLY A 528 6.56 -13.81 51.23
CA GLY A 528 6.21 -15.23 51.37
C GLY A 528 4.71 -15.52 51.54
N GLN A 529 3.83 -14.61 51.11
CA GLN A 529 2.37 -14.81 51.17
C GLN A 529 1.84 -15.15 49.77
N SER A 530 1.42 -16.40 49.58
CA SER A 530 0.73 -16.87 48.36
C SER A 530 -0.66 -16.24 48.24
N PRO A 531 -1.18 -15.98 47.03
CA PRO A 531 -2.55 -15.50 46.85
C PRO A 531 -3.55 -16.66 47.06
N GLU A 532 -4.56 -16.41 47.90
CA GLU A 532 -5.83 -17.17 47.94
C GLU A 532 -6.74 -16.79 46.76
#